data_AF-A0A9X1RSA9-F1
#
_entry.id   AF-A0A9X1RSA9-F1
#
_cell.length_a   1.000
_cell.length_b   1.000
_cell.length_c   1.000
_cell.angle_alpha   90.00
_cell.angle_beta   90.00
_cell.angle_gamma   90.00
#
_symmetry.space_group_name_H-M   'P 1'
#
loop_
_entity.id
_entity.type
_entity.pdbx_description
1 polymer ?
#
loop_
_entity_poly.entity_id
_entity_poly.type
_entity_poly.pdbx_seq_one_letter_code
_entity_poly.pdbx_strand_id
1 'polypeptide(L)'
;MTKLHPPGARSLLSVLVLLLAGCVAGGGPYGGPYGGPYSVPYAGQHLSPTECRDLAALKSNAPPTMAQHQSELVALRKAGYDPSPWYDDPYYPDDLQAAQRLVDYWFQTECPHIPGSPPNPPNTVPSSPANVR
;
A
#
# COMPACT_ATOMS: atom_id res chain seq x y z
N MET A 1 3.06 -30.46 -66.03
CA MET A 1 3.02 -29.92 -64.65
C MET A 1 4.28 -29.10 -64.43
N THR A 2 4.25 -27.82 -64.79
CA THR A 2 5.39 -26.90 -64.72
C THR A 2 5.39 -26.19 -63.37
N LYS A 3 6.50 -26.32 -62.64
CA LYS A 3 6.74 -25.74 -61.33
C LYS A 3 7.33 -24.33 -61.53
N LEU A 4 6.54 -23.28 -61.29
CA LEU A 4 7.03 -21.89 -61.28
C LEU A 4 7.47 -21.52 -59.85
N HIS A 5 8.69 -21.01 -59.71
CA HIS A 5 9.14 -20.25 -58.54
C HIS A 5 8.79 -18.77 -58.74
N PRO A 6 8.40 -18.07 -57.66
CA PRO A 6 8.73 -16.66 -57.49
C PRO A 6 9.60 -16.40 -56.25
N PRO A 7 10.65 -15.57 -56.35
CA PRO A 7 11.43 -15.06 -55.24
C PRO A 7 10.85 -13.73 -54.74
N GLY A 8 10.78 -13.52 -53.43
CA GLY A 8 10.33 -12.22 -52.90
C GLY A 8 10.04 -12.14 -51.41
N ALA A 9 10.77 -12.88 -50.56
CA ALA A 9 10.71 -12.68 -49.11
C ALA A 9 11.61 -11.49 -48.72
N ARG A 10 11.14 -10.26 -48.98
CA ARG A 10 11.77 -9.05 -48.45
C ARG A 10 10.69 -8.12 -47.91
N SER A 11 10.91 -7.66 -46.68
CA SER A 11 10.24 -6.53 -46.04
C SER A 11 8.78 -6.72 -45.61
N LEU A 12 8.54 -7.64 -44.68
CA LEU A 12 7.44 -7.48 -43.70
C LEU A 12 7.92 -7.58 -42.25
N LEU A 13 9.23 -7.62 -42.00
CA LEU A 13 9.79 -7.70 -40.64
C LEU A 13 10.01 -6.32 -39.98
N SER A 14 9.99 -5.23 -40.75
CA SER A 14 10.34 -3.90 -40.21
C SER A 14 9.21 -3.19 -39.46
N VAL A 15 7.96 -3.62 -39.60
CA VAL A 15 6.82 -2.99 -38.89
C VAL A 15 6.61 -3.61 -37.51
N LEU A 16 7.04 -4.86 -37.28
CA LEU A 16 6.79 -5.57 -36.02
C LEU A 16 7.65 -5.05 -34.84
N VAL A 17 8.79 -4.40 -35.11
CA VAL A 17 9.70 -3.89 -34.06
C VAL A 17 9.27 -2.51 -33.52
N LEU A 18 8.49 -1.74 -34.27
CA LEU A 18 8.07 -0.38 -33.88
C LEU A 18 6.83 -0.33 -32.97
N LEU A 19 6.18 -1.46 -32.70
CA LEU A 19 5.03 -1.57 -31.79
C LEU A 19 5.42 -1.84 -30.31
N LEU A 20 6.73 -1.92 -30.00
CA LEU A 20 7.25 -2.16 -28.65
C LEU A 20 7.61 -0.90 -27.85
N ALA A 21 7.25 0.30 -28.33
CA ALA A 21 7.39 1.54 -27.56
C ALA A 21 6.05 1.89 -26.88
N GLY A 22 5.57 1.00 -26.01
CA GLY A 22 4.52 1.34 -25.06
C GLY A 22 5.08 2.32 -24.04
N CYS A 23 4.51 3.53 -23.99
CA CYS A 23 4.85 4.55 -22.99
C CYS A 23 4.77 3.96 -21.59
N VAL A 24 5.91 3.86 -20.89
CA VAL A 24 5.89 3.88 -19.43
C VAL A 24 5.50 5.31 -19.04
N ALA A 25 4.20 5.55 -18.88
CA ALA A 25 3.76 6.63 -18.02
C ALA A 25 4.33 6.28 -16.64
N GLY A 26 5.40 6.98 -16.24
CA GLY A 26 5.92 6.89 -14.90
C GLY A 26 4.80 7.21 -13.92
N GLY A 27 4.21 6.17 -13.36
CA GLY A 27 3.31 6.24 -12.22
C GLY A 27 4.11 6.66 -11.00
N GLY A 28 4.48 7.93 -10.94
CA GLY A 28 4.75 8.60 -9.69
C GLY A 28 3.46 8.64 -8.86
N PRO A 29 3.55 8.56 -7.52
CA PRO A 29 2.39 8.41 -6.65
C PRO A 29 1.42 9.57 -6.86
N TYR A 30 0.24 9.25 -7.42
CA TYR A 30 -1.00 10.01 -7.49
C TYR A 30 -0.98 11.43 -6.89
N GLY A 31 -0.27 12.35 -7.57
CA GLY A 31 -0.40 13.79 -7.38
C GLY A 31 -1.33 14.31 -8.47
N GLY A 32 -2.63 14.37 -8.17
CA GLY A 32 -3.60 14.97 -9.10
C GLY A 32 -3.31 16.47 -9.35
N PRO A 33 -3.90 17.07 -10.39
CA PRO A 33 -3.61 18.45 -10.83
C PRO A 33 -4.02 19.56 -9.85
N TYR A 34 -4.47 19.22 -8.63
CA TYR A 34 -4.75 20.14 -7.52
C TYR A 34 -3.74 20.00 -6.37
N GLY A 35 -2.54 19.47 -6.64
CA GLY A 35 -1.44 19.38 -5.67
C GLY A 35 -0.95 20.77 -5.25
N GLY A 36 -1.39 21.23 -4.08
CA GLY A 36 -0.84 22.41 -3.42
C GLY A 36 0.63 22.22 -3.00
N PRO A 37 1.34 23.30 -2.60
CA PRO A 37 2.78 23.31 -2.33
C PRO A 37 3.27 22.49 -1.11
N TYR A 38 2.47 21.53 -0.63
CA TYR A 38 2.76 20.69 0.54
C TYR A 38 2.52 19.19 0.28
N SER A 39 2.79 18.65 -0.90
CA SER A 39 2.91 17.18 -1.04
C SER A 39 4.37 16.78 -0.83
N VAL A 40 4.79 16.77 0.44
CA VAL A 40 6.03 16.09 0.82
C VAL A 40 5.79 14.60 0.58
N PRO A 41 6.56 13.93 -0.29
CA PRO A 41 6.50 12.48 -0.36
C PRO A 41 6.91 11.95 1.02
N TYR A 42 5.98 11.30 1.71
CA TYR A 42 6.21 10.61 2.99
C TYR A 42 7.06 9.35 2.77
N ALA A 43 8.23 9.51 2.15
CA ALA A 43 9.21 8.47 1.92
C ALA A 43 9.82 8.10 3.28
N GLY A 44 9.11 7.26 4.03
CA GLY A 44 9.53 6.78 5.35
C GLY A 44 8.46 6.76 6.43
N GLN A 45 7.25 7.28 6.18
CA GLN A 45 6.11 7.12 7.11
C GLN A 45 5.16 6.05 6.58
N HIS A 46 4.65 5.22 7.47
CA HIS A 46 3.68 4.17 7.17
C HIS A 46 2.27 4.76 7.13
N LEU A 47 1.98 5.71 8.02
CA LEU A 47 0.68 6.37 8.13
C LEU A 47 0.68 7.74 7.42
N SER A 48 -0.35 7.97 6.61
CA SER A 48 -0.66 9.29 6.04
C SER A 48 -1.38 10.18 7.07
N PRO A 49 -1.41 11.51 6.86
CA PRO A 49 -2.15 12.42 7.74
C PRO A 49 -3.65 12.07 7.87
N THR A 50 -4.26 11.57 6.79
CA THR A 50 -5.65 11.12 6.78
C THR A 50 -5.83 9.88 7.66
N GLU A 51 -4.95 8.88 7.52
CA GLU A 51 -4.99 7.68 8.36
C GLU A 51 -4.79 8.03 9.84
N CYS A 52 -3.85 8.92 10.16
CA CYS A 52 -3.66 9.41 11.53
C CYS A 52 -4.93 10.05 12.12
N ARG A 53 -5.59 10.95 11.38
CA ARG A 53 -6.83 11.58 11.84
C ARG A 53 -7.94 10.55 12.06
N ASP A 54 -8.07 9.60 11.14
CA ASP A 54 -9.14 8.62 11.17
C ASP A 54 -8.93 7.58 12.29
N LEU A 55 -7.69 7.10 12.49
CA LEU A 55 -7.32 6.23 13.61
C LEU A 55 -7.53 6.91 14.96
N ALA A 56 -7.26 8.21 15.06
CA ALA A 56 -7.54 8.98 16.27
C ALA A 56 -9.05 9.06 16.57
N ALA A 57 -9.88 9.21 15.54
CA ALA A 57 -11.33 9.20 15.69
C ALA A 57 -11.83 7.83 16.17
N LEU A 58 -11.28 6.71 15.66
CA LEU A 58 -11.61 5.37 16.14
C LEU A 58 -11.29 5.19 17.64
N LYS A 59 -10.16 5.75 18.11
CA LYS A 59 -9.76 5.69 19.53
C LYS A 59 -10.62 6.56 20.45
N SER A 60 -11.43 7.48 19.91
CA SER A 60 -12.24 8.42 20.70
C SER A 60 -13.54 7.84 21.28
N ASN A 61 -13.84 6.55 21.05
CA ASN A 61 -15.09 5.87 21.40
C ASN A 61 -16.35 6.47 20.74
N ALA A 62 -16.20 7.34 19.74
CA ALA A 62 -17.30 7.77 18.90
C ALA A 62 -17.72 6.64 17.93
N PRO A 63 -18.99 6.58 17.49
CA PRO A 63 -19.41 5.62 16.47
C PRO A 63 -18.57 5.78 15.20
N PRO A 64 -17.89 4.72 14.74
CA PRO A 64 -16.97 4.81 13.63
C PRO A 64 -17.71 4.97 12.30
N THR A 65 -17.11 5.73 11.38
CA THR A 65 -17.59 5.83 9.99
C THR A 65 -16.92 4.77 9.12
N MET A 66 -17.54 4.43 7.99
CA MET A 66 -16.95 3.50 7.02
C MET A 66 -15.58 3.97 6.50
N ALA A 67 -15.40 5.28 6.33
CA ALA A 67 -14.12 5.84 5.92
C ALA A 67 -13.02 5.59 6.97
N GLN A 68 -13.36 5.69 8.27
CA GLN A 68 -12.40 5.43 9.34
C GLN A 68 -12.00 3.95 9.40
N HIS A 69 -12.96 3.03 9.25
CA HIS A 69 -12.65 1.60 9.14
C HIS A 69 -11.78 1.28 7.92
N GLN A 70 -12.01 1.95 6.79
CA GLN A 70 -11.17 1.77 5.60
C GLN A 70 -9.73 2.20 5.87
N SER A 71 -9.54 3.33 6.57
CA SER A 71 -8.22 3.81 6.98
C SER A 71 -7.51 2.82 7.90
N GLU A 72 -8.23 2.19 8.84
CA GLU A 72 -7.68 1.13 9.68
C GLU A 72 -7.28 -0.12 8.89
N LEU A 73 -8.13 -0.58 7.96
CA LEU A 73 -7.81 -1.74 7.11
C LEU A 73 -6.59 -1.49 6.21
N VAL A 74 -6.42 -0.26 5.70
CA VAL A 74 -5.23 0.10 4.91
C VAL A 74 -3.99 0.07 5.80
N ALA A 75 -4.07 0.60 7.03
CA ALA A 75 -2.96 0.56 7.98
C ALA A 75 -2.58 -0.88 8.37
N LEU A 76 -3.56 -1.75 8.63
CA LEU A 76 -3.33 -3.17 8.94
C LEU A 76 -2.67 -3.90 7.77
N ARG A 77 -3.10 -3.65 6.52
CA ARG A 77 -2.47 -4.25 5.34
C ARG A 77 -1.03 -3.77 5.17
N LYS A 78 -0.74 -2.49 5.42
CA LYS A 78 0.64 -1.98 5.45
C LYS A 78 1.48 -2.66 6.54
N ALA A 79 0.86 -2.98 7.68
CA ALA A 79 1.48 -3.74 8.76
C ALA A 79 1.64 -5.24 8.46
N GLY A 80 1.14 -5.73 7.33
CA GLY A 80 1.29 -7.11 6.88
C GLY A 80 0.15 -8.04 7.26
N TYR A 81 -1.01 -7.51 7.68
CA TYR A 81 -2.23 -8.32 7.82
C TYR A 81 -2.78 -8.70 6.44
N ASP A 82 -2.94 -10.01 6.22
CA ASP A 82 -3.49 -10.58 4.99
C ASP A 82 -4.43 -11.76 5.35
N PRO A 83 -5.74 -11.53 5.47
CA PRO A 83 -6.67 -12.56 5.92
C PRO A 83 -6.82 -13.68 4.89
N SER A 84 -6.88 -14.94 5.35
CA SER A 84 -7.15 -16.07 4.44
C SER A 84 -8.51 -15.91 3.73
N PRO A 85 -8.58 -16.15 2.40
CA PRO A 85 -9.83 -16.15 1.65
C PRO A 85 -10.86 -17.20 2.13
N TRP A 86 -10.43 -18.26 2.82
CA TRP A 86 -11.24 -19.45 3.09
C TRP A 86 -11.50 -19.73 4.58
N TYR A 87 -11.25 -18.77 5.47
CA TYR A 87 -11.43 -18.90 6.93
C TYR A 87 -10.65 -20.07 7.58
N ASP A 88 -9.61 -20.56 6.91
CA ASP A 88 -8.77 -21.69 7.32
C ASP A 88 -7.42 -21.23 7.90
N ASP A 89 -7.31 -19.95 8.24
CA ASP A 89 -6.09 -19.35 8.78
C ASP A 89 -5.79 -19.92 10.18
N PRO A 90 -4.71 -20.73 10.34
CA PRO A 90 -4.34 -21.27 11.64
C PRO A 90 -3.72 -20.22 12.57
N TYR A 91 -3.32 -19.06 12.04
CA TYR A 91 -2.69 -17.97 12.77
C TYR A 91 -3.68 -16.87 13.17
N TYR A 92 -4.95 -16.96 12.76
CA TYR A 92 -5.97 -16.05 13.28
C TYR A 92 -6.29 -16.39 14.75
N PRO A 93 -6.30 -15.41 15.69
CA PRO A 93 -6.21 -13.96 15.48
C PRO A 93 -4.82 -13.35 15.75
N ASP A 94 -3.75 -14.14 15.86
CA ASP A 94 -2.41 -13.69 16.25
C ASP A 94 -1.79 -12.74 15.22
N ASP A 95 -1.99 -13.00 13.93
CA ASP A 95 -1.55 -12.17 12.81
C ASP A 95 -2.20 -10.77 12.82
N LEU A 96 -3.51 -10.71 13.08
CA LEU A 96 -4.27 -9.48 13.27
C LEU A 96 -3.73 -8.70 14.48
N GLN A 97 -3.49 -9.37 15.61
CA GLN A 97 -2.95 -8.72 16.79
C GLN A 97 -1.53 -8.20 16.58
N ALA A 98 -0.70 -8.92 15.82
CA ALA A 98 0.64 -8.48 15.47
C ALA A 98 0.62 -7.24 14.57
N ALA A 99 -0.24 -7.23 13.56
CA ALA A 99 -0.44 -6.05 12.71
C ALA A 99 -0.99 -4.86 13.51
N GLN A 100 -1.92 -5.09 14.42
CA GLN A 100 -2.48 -4.02 15.26
C GLN A 100 -1.42 -3.35 16.13
N ARG A 101 -0.50 -4.14 16.73
CA ARG A 101 0.63 -3.58 17.52
C ARG A 101 1.54 -2.69 16.68
N LEU A 102 1.77 -3.04 15.41
CA LEU A 102 2.53 -2.20 14.48
C LEU A 102 1.80 -0.89 14.16
N VAL A 103 0.50 -0.96 13.86
CA VAL A 103 -0.31 0.24 13.62
C VAL A 103 -0.32 1.15 14.84
N ASP A 104 -0.45 0.60 16.05
CA ASP A 104 -0.40 1.37 17.29
C ASP A 104 0.97 2.02 17.52
N TYR A 105 2.06 1.33 17.19
CA TYR A 105 3.41 1.88 17.23
C TYR A 105 3.55 3.04 16.25
N TRP A 106 3.19 2.85 14.98
CA TRP A 106 3.23 3.92 13.97
C TRP A 106 2.36 5.10 14.35
N PHE A 107 1.18 4.84 14.91
CA PHE A 107 0.29 5.90 15.38
C PHE A 107 0.94 6.75 16.48
N GLN A 108 1.66 6.12 17.41
CA GLN A 108 2.37 6.83 18.48
C GLN A 108 3.58 7.61 17.99
N THR A 109 4.32 7.08 17.00
CA THR A 109 5.59 7.66 16.55
C THR A 109 5.47 8.62 15.37
N GLU A 110 4.47 8.43 14.49
CA GLU A 110 4.35 9.16 13.22
C GLU A 110 3.22 10.19 13.26
N CYS A 111 2.14 9.96 14.03
CA CYS A 111 1.04 10.90 14.10
C CYS A 111 1.38 12.06 15.06
N PRO A 112 1.16 13.32 14.65
CA PRO A 112 1.34 14.47 15.53
C PRO A 112 0.59 14.26 16.83
N HIS A 113 1.21 14.59 17.97
CA HIS A 113 0.64 14.37 19.29
C HIS A 113 -0.73 15.06 19.42
N ILE A 114 -1.79 14.29 19.23
CA ILE A 114 -3.14 14.66 19.63
C ILE A 114 -3.13 14.52 21.16
N PRO A 115 -3.57 15.53 21.93
CA PRO A 115 -3.49 15.49 23.39
C PRO A 115 -4.19 14.23 23.93
N GLY A 116 -3.41 13.30 24.49
CA GLY A 116 -3.90 12.01 25.01
C GLY A 116 -2.98 10.79 24.83
N SER A 117 -1.89 10.86 24.07
CA SER A 117 -0.96 9.73 23.93
C SER A 117 0.10 9.68 25.06
N PRO A 118 0.44 8.51 25.64
CA PRO A 118 1.56 8.40 26.58
C PRO A 118 2.92 8.62 25.88
N PRO A 119 3.98 9.01 26.63
CA PRO A 119 5.31 9.22 26.07
C PRO A 119 5.91 7.91 25.50
N ASN A 120 6.59 8.03 24.36
CA ASN A 120 7.21 6.93 23.61
C ASN A 120 8.00 5.94 24.48
N PRO A 121 7.78 4.61 24.35
CA PRO A 121 8.72 3.61 24.84
C PRO A 121 9.97 3.51 23.94
N PRO A 122 11.09 2.94 24.43
CA PRO A 122 12.33 2.83 23.67
C PRO A 122 12.20 1.91 22.45
N ASN A 123 12.23 2.51 21.25
CA ASN A 123 12.70 2.05 19.93
C ASN A 123 12.73 0.55 19.57
N THR A 124 11.85 -0.27 20.12
CA THR A 124 11.71 -1.67 19.71
C THR A 124 10.55 -1.75 18.73
N VAL A 125 10.86 -1.62 17.44
CA VAL A 125 9.88 -1.80 16.37
C VAL A 125 9.32 -3.24 16.49
N PRO A 126 8.00 -3.43 16.62
CA PRO A 126 7.42 -4.76 16.61
C PRO A 126 7.79 -5.49 15.31
N SER A 127 8.13 -6.77 15.39
CA SER A 127 8.45 -7.55 14.17
C SER A 127 7.18 -7.75 13.33
N SER A 128 7.30 -7.62 12.00
CA SER A 128 6.17 -7.75 11.08
C SER A 128 5.61 -9.18 11.05
N PRO A 129 4.28 -9.35 11.01
CA PRO A 129 3.62 -10.66 10.89
C PRO A 129 3.97 -11.43 9.61
N ALA A 130 4.48 -10.76 8.57
CA ALA A 130 4.76 -11.37 7.26
C ALA A 130 5.87 -12.44 7.23
N ASN A 131 6.49 -12.76 8.37
CA ASN A 131 7.58 -13.74 8.48
C ASN A 131 7.15 -15.11 9.03
N VAL A 132 5.85 -15.33 9.23
CA VAL A 132 5.29 -16.65 9.58
C VAL A 132 4.71 -17.24 8.29
N ARG A 133 5.55 -17.92 7.52
CA ARG A 133 5.17 -18.57 6.25
C ARG A 133 5.57 -20.03 6.25
#